data_AF-A0A8T8C8Q9-F1
#
_entry.id   AF-A0A8T8C8Q9-F1
#
_cell.length_a   1.000
_cell.length_b   1.000
_cell.length_c   1.000
_cell.angle_alpha   90.00
_cell.angle_beta   90.00
_cell.angle_gamma   90.00
#
_symmetry.space_group_name_H-M   'P 1'
#
loop_
_entity.id
_entity.type
_entity.pdbx_description
1 polymer ?
#
loop_
_entity_poly.entity_id
_entity_poly.type
_entity_poly.pdbx_seq_one_letter_code
_entity_poly.pdbx_strand_id
1 'polypeptide(L)'
;MSAASAQKCVIEPFPRLDWLPDETLFSLCSRQHLVMGNLDHATTSTAVLGLSEKFIKHDIPCGIAALEQTGFHYWGSAESILLYYTIFSLFIPFQNQNKIEDAILTIKSDRIDSLKYRLGLVSSGFGAEHPLKACPCCMREDVYDHGVAYWHLTHQYPGVMICPHHQAWLMASTKSRRWSGRFEWSLPTKNCLIQQASSQKLWSRAAFMALANNVIYLATIGRVTSFDPCTVAATYRTALLQGDRSASLLDRIEPLRRFHLFESLPQDEKSTESFMDQLTRSPRRSIHPLKHLVLIDWLFDDLQSFLKAYGAEVTRVAQQVASTPSQKPDGRVSLSNAATPAKNTPRPKRLKGQLKEVLLSKLGKGIPKQELCEEFQISVSTINRLLRAHPDTNALAIAATNSRELAEHRAQWQDLHNLHPELGVQALRNTIPSIYAWLYRNDKVWLMAKEQTFVKPAKVEKYLIDWEARDSRLLSMIRTACEAITELQRGPVTKAELYARIPMLSSCLENRDRYAMSRAYLSTVLHLKTCGSLRQRGNAVWPAG
;
A
#
# COMPACT_ATOMS: atom_id res chain seq x y z
N MET A 1 -29.73 41.77 -2.49
CA MET A 1 -28.59 42.30 -1.69
C MET A 1 -28.23 41.24 -0.65
N SER A 2 -27.31 40.35 -0.98
CA SER A 2 -26.79 39.31 -0.07
C SER A 2 -25.41 39.77 0.36
N ALA A 3 -25.30 40.26 1.59
CA ALA A 3 -24.03 40.63 2.19
C ALA A 3 -23.28 39.34 2.51
N ALA A 4 -22.39 38.93 1.60
CA ALA A 4 -21.31 38.01 1.92
C ALA A 4 -20.46 38.68 3.01
N SER A 5 -20.68 38.24 4.25
CA SER A 5 -19.79 38.51 5.37
C SER A 5 -18.44 37.88 5.07
N ALA A 6 -17.61 38.60 4.31
CA ALA A 6 -16.19 38.37 4.22
C ALA A 6 -15.63 38.62 5.62
N GLN A 7 -15.54 37.55 6.41
CA GLN A 7 -14.84 37.52 7.67
C GLN A 7 -13.39 37.83 7.32
N LYS A 8 -12.99 39.10 7.47
CA LYS A 8 -11.61 39.55 7.34
C LYS A 8 -10.78 38.69 8.28
N CYS A 9 -10.04 37.75 7.70
CA CYS A 9 -9.03 36.98 8.43
C CYS A 9 -8.06 38.03 8.99
N VAL A 10 -8.11 38.25 10.30
CA VAL A 10 -7.18 39.13 11.00
C VAL A 10 -5.80 38.51 10.77
N ILE A 11 -4.94 39.21 10.02
CA ILE A 11 -3.55 38.83 9.78
C ILE A 11 -2.75 39.19 11.03
N GLU A 12 -3.12 38.62 12.17
CA GLU A 12 -2.21 38.50 13.31
C GLU A 12 -1.49 37.15 13.18
N PRO A 13 -0.21 37.05 13.60
CA PRO A 13 0.47 35.77 13.59
C PRO A 13 -0.31 34.80 14.48
N PHE A 14 -0.96 33.81 13.88
CA PHE A 14 -1.66 32.76 14.61
C PHE A 14 -0.76 32.22 15.73
N PRO A 15 -1.32 31.91 16.91
CA PRO A 15 -0.51 31.33 17.97
C PRO A 15 0.11 30.04 17.45
N ARG A 16 1.44 29.98 17.47
CA ARG A 16 2.23 28.89 16.92
C ARG A 16 2.48 27.86 18.00
N LEU A 17 2.25 26.60 17.67
CA LEU A 17 2.48 25.48 18.58
C LEU A 17 3.74 24.73 18.18
N ASP A 18 4.58 24.46 19.17
CA ASP A 18 5.71 23.54 19.02
C ASP A 18 5.25 22.08 19.09
N TRP A 19 6.07 21.23 18.51
CA TRP A 19 5.94 19.78 18.57
C TRP A 19 6.05 19.28 20.01
N LEU A 20 5.15 18.40 20.40
CA LEU A 20 5.32 17.59 21.60
C LEU A 20 6.14 16.31 21.31
N PRO A 21 6.75 15.69 22.33
CA PRO A 21 7.51 14.46 22.16
C PRO A 21 6.67 13.35 21.53
N ASP A 22 7.18 12.66 20.51
CA ASP A 22 6.45 11.58 19.83
C ASP A 22 5.09 12.03 19.26
N GLU A 23 4.87 13.31 18.98
CA GLU A 23 3.59 13.78 18.44
C GLU A 23 3.41 13.46 16.93
N THR A 24 2.19 13.15 16.49
CA THR A 24 1.89 13.05 15.05
C THR A 24 1.56 14.42 14.43
N LEU A 25 1.80 14.60 13.13
CA LEU A 25 1.32 15.79 12.41
C LEU A 25 -0.18 16.00 12.59
N PHE A 26 -0.96 14.92 12.56
CA PHE A 26 -2.41 15.00 12.77
C PHE A 26 -2.76 15.58 14.15
N SER A 27 -2.00 15.21 15.19
CA SER A 27 -2.17 15.74 16.53
C SER A 27 -1.82 17.22 16.62
N LEU A 28 -0.68 17.63 16.04
CA LEU A 28 -0.25 19.02 16.04
C LEU A 28 -1.27 19.91 15.31
N CYS A 29 -1.74 19.49 14.14
CA CYS A 29 -2.83 20.17 13.42
C CYS A 29 -4.13 20.20 14.25
N SER A 30 -4.42 19.15 15.03
CA SER A 30 -5.58 19.12 15.91
C SER A 30 -5.46 20.08 17.09
N ARG A 31 -4.28 20.22 17.70
CA ARG A 31 -4.01 21.24 18.71
C ARG A 31 -4.09 22.64 18.11
N GLN A 32 -3.49 22.85 16.94
CA GLN A 32 -3.52 24.11 16.22
C GLN A 32 -4.96 24.54 15.90
N HIS A 33 -5.81 23.60 15.47
CA HIS A 33 -7.24 23.82 15.24
C HIS A 33 -7.96 24.37 16.47
N LEU A 34 -7.72 23.76 17.65
CA LEU A 34 -8.33 24.19 18.91
C LEU A 34 -7.87 25.60 19.30
N VAL A 35 -6.58 25.89 19.16
CA VAL A 35 -6.00 27.20 19.51
C VAL A 35 -6.47 28.31 18.56
N MET A 36 -6.65 27.99 17.27
CA MET A 36 -7.22 28.93 16.30
C MET A 36 -8.71 29.20 16.53
N GLY A 37 -9.40 28.39 17.35
CA GLY A 37 -10.82 28.58 17.66
C GLY A 37 -11.76 28.46 16.47
N ASN A 38 -11.31 27.85 15.37
CA ASN A 38 -12.13 27.68 14.17
C ASN A 38 -13.23 26.65 14.44
N LEU A 39 -14.48 27.00 14.14
CA LEU A 39 -15.62 26.07 14.29
C LEU A 39 -15.64 24.98 13.21
N ASP A 40 -15.08 25.29 12.04
CA ASP A 40 -15.06 24.40 10.88
C ASP A 40 -13.66 23.82 10.63
N HIS A 41 -13.60 22.50 10.47
CA HIS A 41 -12.34 21.79 10.24
C HIS A 41 -11.76 22.10 8.86
N ALA A 42 -12.60 22.35 7.84
CA ALA A 42 -12.13 22.69 6.50
C ALA A 42 -11.41 24.05 6.47
N THR A 43 -11.87 25.00 7.29
CA THR A 43 -11.23 26.32 7.46
C THR A 43 -9.79 26.17 7.97
N THR A 44 -9.58 25.34 9.00
CA THR A 44 -8.22 25.07 9.53
C THR A 44 -7.39 24.27 8.54
N SER A 45 -7.99 23.27 7.90
CA SER A 45 -7.34 22.45 6.86
C SER A 45 -6.78 23.29 5.73
N THR A 46 -7.57 24.26 5.25
CA THR A 46 -7.17 25.18 4.18
C THR A 46 -6.09 26.15 4.67
N ALA A 47 -6.24 26.69 5.89
CA ALA A 47 -5.27 27.64 6.45
C ALA A 47 -3.90 27.01 6.73
N VAL A 48 -3.87 25.79 7.28
CA VAL A 48 -2.63 25.11 7.69
C VAL A 48 -2.03 24.34 6.51
N LEU A 49 -2.81 23.45 5.90
CA LEU A 49 -2.34 22.51 4.89
C LEU A 49 -2.66 22.92 3.46
N GLY A 50 -3.39 24.01 3.22
CA GLY A 50 -3.78 24.39 1.85
C GLY A 50 -4.73 23.41 1.17
N LEU A 51 -5.36 22.49 1.92
CA LEU A 51 -6.11 21.36 1.39
C LEU A 51 -7.56 21.34 1.86
N SER A 52 -8.42 20.78 1.00
CA SER A 52 -9.78 20.40 1.40
C SER A 52 -9.75 19.21 2.36
N GLU A 53 -10.60 19.26 3.39
CA GLU A 53 -10.82 18.20 4.38
C GLU A 53 -11.07 16.80 3.78
N LYS A 54 -11.61 16.72 2.56
CA LYS A 54 -11.89 15.45 1.85
C LYS A 54 -10.61 14.67 1.53
N PHE A 55 -9.48 15.38 1.44
CA PHE A 55 -8.19 14.83 1.03
C PHE A 55 -7.27 14.52 2.21
N ILE A 56 -7.62 14.98 3.41
CA ILE A 56 -6.79 14.79 4.58
C ILE A 56 -7.04 13.40 5.17
N LYS A 57 -5.95 12.67 5.37
CA LYS A 57 -5.90 11.42 6.12
C LYS A 57 -4.98 11.62 7.31
N HIS A 58 -5.35 11.07 8.46
CA HIS A 58 -4.57 11.20 9.67
C HIS A 58 -3.29 10.34 9.67
N ASP A 59 -3.22 9.33 8.80
CA ASP A 59 -2.11 8.38 8.74
C ASP A 59 -0.95 8.88 7.87
N ILE A 60 -1.23 9.17 6.59
CA ILE A 60 -0.28 9.79 5.67
C ILE A 60 -1.02 10.93 4.95
N PRO A 61 -0.68 12.20 5.21
CA PRO A 61 -1.31 13.34 4.54
C PRO A 61 -0.91 13.38 3.06
N CYS A 62 -1.68 14.06 2.22
CA CYS A 62 -1.23 14.56 0.92
C CYS A 62 -1.01 16.08 1.00
N GLY A 63 -0.47 16.70 -0.05
CA GLY A 63 -0.28 18.15 -0.17
C GLY A 63 0.58 18.79 0.93
N ILE A 64 1.46 18.03 1.58
CA ILE A 64 2.26 18.53 2.71
C ILE A 64 3.23 19.65 2.31
N ALA A 65 3.56 19.76 1.01
CA ALA A 65 4.38 20.86 0.48
C ALA A 65 3.73 22.23 0.68
N ALA A 66 2.41 22.30 0.85
CA ALA A 66 1.71 23.55 1.13
C ALA A 66 2.16 24.20 2.45
N LEU A 67 2.64 23.42 3.44
CA LEU A 67 3.17 23.96 4.71
C LEU A 67 4.32 24.95 4.50
N GLU A 68 5.11 24.75 3.43
CA GLU A 68 6.22 25.63 3.05
C GLU A 68 5.70 26.99 2.55
N GLN A 69 4.47 27.04 2.05
CA GLN A 69 3.84 28.24 1.46
C GLN A 69 2.85 28.93 2.40
N THR A 70 2.21 28.20 3.33
CA THR A 70 1.18 28.71 4.24
C THR A 70 1.73 29.39 5.50
N GLY A 71 3.05 29.56 5.61
CA GLY A 71 3.69 30.17 6.77
C GLY A 71 3.91 29.22 7.96
N PHE A 72 3.62 27.93 7.79
CA PHE A 72 3.84 26.86 8.79
C PHE A 72 5.17 26.09 8.59
N HIS A 73 6.09 26.62 7.78
CA HIS A 73 7.42 26.04 7.52
C HIS A 73 8.27 25.81 8.79
N TYR A 74 7.95 26.49 9.90
CA TYR A 74 8.65 26.32 11.18
C TYR A 74 8.47 24.92 11.79
N TRP A 75 7.42 24.19 11.42
CA TRP A 75 7.24 22.79 11.81
C TRP A 75 8.25 21.84 11.16
N GLY A 76 8.95 22.29 10.12
CA GLY A 76 9.94 21.51 9.38
C GLY A 76 9.61 21.42 7.89
N SER A 77 10.54 20.86 7.13
CA SER A 77 10.32 20.57 5.71
C SER A 77 9.30 19.45 5.54
N ALA A 78 8.62 19.43 4.39
CA ALA A 78 7.70 18.35 4.02
C ALA A 78 8.29 16.95 4.26
N GLU A 79 9.55 16.73 3.88
CA GLU A 79 10.23 15.44 4.06
C GLU A 79 10.49 15.11 5.54
N SER A 80 10.96 16.08 6.32
CA SER A 80 11.16 15.88 7.76
C SER A 80 9.84 15.54 8.46
N ILE A 81 8.75 16.20 8.08
CA ILE A 81 7.44 15.96 8.67
C ILE A 81 6.96 14.54 8.36
N LEU A 82 7.11 14.11 7.11
CA LEU A 82 6.75 12.75 6.71
C LEU A 82 7.56 11.68 7.45
N LEU A 83 8.88 11.85 7.55
CA LEU A 83 9.74 10.83 8.16
C LEU A 83 9.57 10.72 9.67
N TYR A 84 9.43 11.85 10.36
CA TYR A 84 9.50 11.92 11.82
C TYR A 84 8.14 12.02 12.52
N TYR A 85 7.09 12.51 11.84
CA TYR A 85 5.80 12.81 12.46
C TYR A 85 4.62 12.12 11.78
N THR A 86 4.90 11.15 10.90
CA THR A 86 3.89 10.27 10.29
C THR A 86 4.35 8.82 10.28
N ILE A 87 3.44 7.89 9.98
CA ILE A 87 3.79 6.46 9.89
C ILE A 87 4.63 6.11 8.65
N PHE A 88 4.92 7.07 7.77
CA PHE A 88 5.60 6.85 6.49
C PHE A 88 6.95 6.15 6.63
N SER A 89 7.73 6.48 7.67
CA SER A 89 9.04 5.88 7.94
C SER A 89 8.99 4.36 8.12
N LEU A 90 7.87 3.78 8.57
CA LEU A 90 7.72 2.32 8.65
C LEU A 90 7.73 1.64 7.28
N PHE A 91 7.28 2.34 6.23
CA PHE A 91 7.11 1.76 4.89
C PHE A 91 8.36 1.86 4.03
N ILE A 92 9.36 2.63 4.45
CA ILE A 92 10.58 2.88 3.68
C ILE A 92 11.52 1.67 3.62
N PRO A 93 11.81 0.94 4.72
CA PRO A 93 12.92 0.00 4.76
C PRO A 93 12.92 -1.08 3.69
N PHE A 94 11.76 -1.55 3.25
CA PHE A 94 11.65 -2.64 2.28
C PHE A 94 11.24 -2.16 0.87
N GLN A 95 11.35 -0.87 0.59
CA GLN A 95 11.06 -0.29 -0.73
C GLN A 95 12.35 0.08 -1.45
N ASN A 96 12.31 0.04 -2.79
CA ASN A 96 13.42 0.55 -3.59
C ASN A 96 13.40 2.08 -3.64
N GLN A 97 14.57 2.66 -3.88
CA GLN A 97 14.77 4.11 -3.89
C GLN A 97 13.81 4.84 -4.84
N ASN A 98 13.65 4.36 -6.07
CA ASN A 98 12.75 4.97 -7.05
C ASN A 98 11.29 5.04 -6.57
N LYS A 99 10.78 4.02 -5.85
CA LYS A 99 9.42 4.06 -5.31
C LYS A 99 9.31 4.99 -4.11
N ILE A 100 10.36 5.10 -3.30
CA ILE A 100 10.38 6.02 -2.16
C ILE A 100 10.30 7.46 -2.67
N GLU A 101 11.12 7.81 -3.65
CA GLU A 101 11.13 9.14 -4.28
C GLU A 101 9.79 9.46 -4.95
N ASP A 102 9.27 8.53 -5.75
CA ASP A 102 7.96 8.65 -6.41
C ASP A 102 6.82 8.76 -5.37
N ALA A 103 6.92 8.08 -4.22
CA ALA A 103 5.96 8.21 -3.13
C ALA A 103 6.04 9.60 -2.46
N ILE A 104 7.23 10.10 -2.15
CA ILE A 104 7.45 11.42 -1.57
C ILE A 104 6.92 12.51 -2.51
N LEU A 105 7.23 12.42 -3.81
CA LEU A 105 6.72 13.35 -4.82
C LEU A 105 5.19 13.34 -4.89
N THR A 106 4.58 12.15 -4.82
CA THR A 106 3.12 12.02 -4.80
C THR A 106 2.52 12.66 -3.55
N ILE A 107 3.11 12.42 -2.38
CA ILE A 107 2.65 12.99 -1.10
C ILE A 107 2.79 14.51 -1.06
N LYS A 108 3.87 15.05 -1.63
CA LYS A 108 4.07 16.50 -1.76
C LYS A 108 3.04 17.15 -2.69
N SER A 109 2.47 16.39 -3.63
CA SER A 109 1.45 16.89 -4.56
C SER A 109 0.04 16.84 -3.98
N ASP A 110 -0.87 17.61 -4.59
CA ASP A 110 -2.31 17.62 -4.23
C ASP A 110 -3.10 16.43 -4.80
N ARG A 111 -2.41 15.45 -5.42
CA ARG A 111 -3.08 14.32 -6.08
C ARG A 111 -3.46 13.22 -5.10
N ILE A 112 -4.71 12.79 -5.19
CA ILE A 112 -5.29 11.66 -4.45
C ILE A 112 -4.92 10.35 -5.17
N ASP A 113 -3.65 10.13 -5.44
CA ASP A 113 -3.28 8.86 -6.04
C ASP A 113 -3.31 7.74 -5.00
N SER A 114 -3.41 6.51 -5.50
CA SER A 114 -3.50 5.26 -4.73
C SER A 114 -2.22 4.91 -3.93
N LEU A 115 -1.63 5.88 -3.23
CA LEU A 115 -0.40 5.77 -2.45
C LEU A 115 -0.45 4.59 -1.47
N LYS A 116 -1.63 4.34 -0.88
CA LYS A 116 -1.86 3.17 -0.02
C LYS A 116 -1.74 1.83 -0.78
N TYR A 117 -2.08 1.76 -2.06
CA TYR A 117 -1.82 0.58 -2.88
C TYR A 117 -0.34 0.48 -3.29
N ARG A 118 0.33 1.61 -3.54
CA ARG A 118 1.75 1.68 -3.95
C ARG A 118 2.74 1.37 -2.83
N LEU A 119 2.42 1.75 -1.59
CA LEU A 119 3.20 1.43 -0.37
C LEU A 119 2.83 0.06 0.25
N GLY A 120 1.93 -0.71 -0.38
CA GLY A 120 1.52 -2.03 0.12
C GLY A 120 0.52 -2.01 1.29
N LEU A 121 -0.02 -0.84 1.66
CA LEU A 121 -1.01 -0.63 2.73
C LEU A 121 -2.36 -1.31 2.46
N VAL A 122 -2.78 -1.52 1.19
CA VAL A 122 -4.10 -2.11 0.87
C VAL A 122 -4.00 -3.52 0.25
N SER A 123 -2.91 -3.83 -0.44
CA SER A 123 -2.75 -5.07 -1.22
C SER A 123 -2.29 -6.29 -0.41
N SER A 124 -1.99 -6.13 0.88
CA SER A 124 -1.30 -7.14 1.68
C SER A 124 -2.19 -7.92 2.65
N GLY A 125 -3.50 -7.61 2.72
CA GLY A 125 -4.44 -8.30 3.60
C GLY A 125 -4.51 -7.80 5.05
N PHE A 126 -3.75 -6.76 5.42
CA PHE A 126 -3.78 -6.12 6.75
C PHE A 126 -4.93 -5.11 6.95
N GLY A 127 -5.92 -5.11 6.05
CA GLY A 127 -7.03 -4.17 6.07
C GLY A 127 -6.62 -2.76 5.65
N ALA A 128 -7.57 -2.02 5.09
CA ALA A 128 -7.36 -0.62 4.68
C ALA A 128 -7.67 0.37 5.83
N GLU A 129 -8.17 -0.13 6.96
CA GLU A 129 -8.55 0.66 8.12
C GLU A 129 -7.38 0.83 9.09
N HIS A 130 -7.10 2.08 9.46
CA HIS A 130 -6.02 2.44 10.36
C HIS A 130 -6.59 3.40 11.41
N PRO A 131 -7.29 2.93 12.44
CA PRO A 131 -7.87 3.83 13.44
C PRO A 131 -6.78 4.49 14.27
N LEU A 132 -7.00 5.75 14.68
CA LEU A 132 -6.17 6.40 15.68
C LEU A 132 -6.18 5.60 16.99
N LYS A 133 -5.03 5.46 17.64
CA LYS A 133 -4.85 4.67 18.86
C LYS A 133 -4.25 5.53 19.98
N ALA A 134 -4.68 5.30 21.21
CA ALA A 134 -4.12 5.98 22.38
C ALA A 134 -4.06 5.06 23.60
N CYS A 135 -3.09 5.34 24.47
CA CYS A 135 -2.97 4.71 25.78
C CYS A 135 -3.60 5.63 26.84
N PRO A 136 -4.56 5.16 27.66
CA PRO A 136 -5.12 5.96 28.75
C PRO A 136 -4.11 6.38 29.82
N CYS A 137 -2.96 5.69 29.92
CA CYS A 137 -1.88 6.06 30.83
C CYS A 137 -1.07 7.23 30.26
N CYS A 138 -0.56 7.12 29.02
CA CYS A 138 0.07 8.26 28.32
C CYS A 138 -0.82 9.50 28.34
N MET A 139 -2.11 9.37 28.02
CA MET A 139 -3.02 10.52 28.06
C MET A 139 -3.10 11.24 29.41
N ARG A 140 -2.90 10.53 30.54
CA ARG A 140 -2.86 11.18 31.86
C ARG A 140 -1.53 11.89 32.10
N GLU A 141 -0.43 11.28 31.68
CA GLU A 141 0.91 11.87 31.73
C GLU A 141 0.98 13.11 30.84
N ASP A 142 0.49 13.03 29.59
CA ASP A 142 0.42 14.16 28.65
C ASP A 142 -0.34 15.35 29.23
N VAL A 143 -1.47 15.11 29.89
CA VAL A 143 -2.24 16.18 30.54
C VAL A 143 -1.50 16.76 31.74
N TYR A 144 -0.77 15.94 32.48
CA TYR A 144 0.03 16.38 33.62
C TYR A 144 1.26 17.20 33.19
N ASP A 145 1.99 16.74 32.18
CA ASP A 145 3.25 17.32 31.73
C ASP A 145 3.06 18.47 30.72
N HIS A 146 2.03 18.39 29.87
CA HIS A 146 1.83 19.30 28.74
C HIS A 146 0.45 19.99 28.73
N GLY A 147 -0.41 19.69 29.71
CA GLY A 147 -1.75 20.27 29.82
C GLY A 147 -2.77 19.72 28.83
N VAL A 148 -2.37 18.83 27.91
CA VAL A 148 -3.25 18.29 26.87
C VAL A 148 -2.80 16.89 26.43
N ALA A 149 -3.74 15.96 26.32
CA ALA A 149 -3.49 14.66 25.70
C ALA A 149 -3.40 14.79 24.18
N TYR A 150 -2.47 14.06 23.56
CA TYR A 150 -2.15 14.20 22.14
C TYR A 150 -1.90 12.84 21.48
N TRP A 151 -1.95 12.75 20.15
CA TRP A 151 -1.75 11.47 19.47
C TRP A 151 -0.26 11.19 19.28
N HIS A 152 0.23 10.24 20.05
CA HIS A 152 1.57 9.67 19.92
C HIS A 152 1.76 8.90 18.61
N LEU A 153 2.85 9.15 17.89
CA LEU A 153 3.24 8.47 16.66
C LEU A 153 3.53 7.00 16.91
N THR A 154 4.24 6.68 17.99
CA THR A 154 4.53 5.30 18.40
C THR A 154 3.26 4.45 18.47
N HIS A 155 2.18 5.01 19.01
CA HIS A 155 0.89 4.33 19.07
C HIS A 155 0.23 4.14 17.71
N GLN A 156 0.53 4.97 16.71
CA GLN A 156 -0.14 4.90 15.42
C GLN A 156 0.41 3.78 14.55
N TYR A 157 1.71 3.44 14.62
CA TYR A 157 2.29 2.45 13.71
C TYR A 157 1.45 1.15 13.58
N PRO A 158 1.22 0.66 12.35
CA PRO A 158 0.60 -0.64 12.12
C PRO A 158 1.28 -1.75 12.91
N GLY A 159 0.50 -2.63 13.54
CA GLY A 159 1.02 -3.75 14.36
C GLY A 159 1.32 -3.38 15.81
N VAL A 160 1.47 -2.09 16.15
CA VAL A 160 1.56 -1.65 17.56
C VAL A 160 0.16 -1.68 18.17
N MET A 161 -0.11 -2.68 19.01
CA MET A 161 -1.39 -2.85 19.71
C MET A 161 -1.29 -2.65 21.21
N ILE A 162 -0.08 -2.65 21.74
CA ILE A 162 0.26 -2.47 23.13
C ILE A 162 1.19 -1.26 23.23
N CYS A 163 0.94 -0.40 24.20
CA CYS A 163 1.79 0.75 24.49
C CYS A 163 3.16 0.23 24.97
N PRO A 164 4.28 0.61 24.34
CA PRO A 164 5.59 0.14 24.79
C PRO A 164 6.00 0.72 26.15
N HIS A 165 5.46 1.89 26.53
CA HIS A 165 5.77 2.56 27.80
C HIS A 165 5.05 1.94 28.99
N HIS A 166 3.71 1.85 28.93
CA HIS A 166 2.90 1.31 30.04
C HIS A 166 2.52 -0.14 29.89
N GLN A 167 2.89 -0.75 28.76
CA GLN A 167 2.46 -2.08 28.38
C GLN A 167 0.92 -2.20 28.37
N ALA A 168 0.13 -1.13 28.24
CA ALA A 168 -1.33 -1.25 28.23
C ALA A 168 -1.85 -1.49 26.80
N TRP A 169 -2.92 -2.27 26.64
CA TRP A 169 -3.59 -2.40 25.34
C TRP A 169 -4.09 -1.04 24.87
N LEU A 170 -3.76 -0.68 23.63
CA LEU A 170 -4.16 0.60 23.06
C LEU A 170 -5.67 0.60 22.77
N MET A 171 -6.31 1.71 23.11
CA MET A 171 -7.71 1.96 22.76
C MET A 171 -7.78 2.66 21.41
N ALA A 172 -8.81 2.34 20.62
CA ALA A 172 -8.97 2.90 19.29
C ALA A 172 -10.01 4.01 19.27
N SER A 173 -9.76 5.06 18.48
CA SER A 173 -10.69 6.15 18.27
C SER A 173 -11.91 5.70 17.49
N THR A 174 -13.08 6.21 17.86
CA THR A 174 -14.34 6.12 17.12
C THR A 174 -14.44 7.22 16.06
N LYS A 175 -13.66 8.30 16.20
CA LYS A 175 -13.58 9.44 15.29
C LYS A 175 -12.60 9.19 14.14
N SER A 176 -12.80 9.93 13.04
CA SER A 176 -11.92 9.92 11.85
C SER A 176 -11.66 8.52 11.27
N ARG A 177 -12.61 7.59 11.47
CA ARG A 177 -12.66 6.32 10.75
C ARG A 177 -13.26 6.55 9.38
N ARG A 178 -12.87 5.76 8.38
CA ARG A 178 -13.35 5.94 7.00
C ARG A 178 -14.88 6.14 6.95
N TRP A 179 -15.64 5.35 7.72
CA TRP A 179 -17.11 5.32 7.68
C TRP A 179 -17.84 6.08 8.81
N SER A 180 -17.15 6.80 9.71
CA SER A 180 -17.80 7.48 10.86
C SER A 180 -18.40 8.86 10.53
N GLY A 181 -18.27 9.36 9.31
CA GLY A 181 -18.72 10.71 8.93
C GLY A 181 -17.56 11.62 8.52
N ARG A 182 -17.86 12.93 8.41
CA ARG A 182 -16.93 13.99 7.96
C ARG A 182 -15.60 13.96 8.74
N PHE A 183 -14.53 14.39 8.08
CA PHE A 183 -13.21 14.52 8.68
C PHE A 183 -13.25 15.53 9.85
N GLU A 184 -12.64 15.17 10.99
CA GLU A 184 -12.58 16.04 12.17
C GLU A 184 -11.14 16.11 12.72
N TRP A 185 -10.64 17.33 12.93
CA TRP A 185 -9.48 17.57 13.76
C TRP A 185 -9.85 17.32 15.23
N SER A 186 -9.19 16.35 15.88
CA SER A 186 -9.57 15.94 17.22
C SER A 186 -8.39 15.37 17.99
N LEU A 187 -8.37 15.60 19.30
CA LEU A 187 -7.39 15.05 20.24
C LEU A 187 -7.96 13.82 20.96
N PRO A 188 -7.10 12.94 21.50
CA PRO A 188 -7.57 11.77 22.23
C PRO A 188 -8.34 12.21 23.48
N THR A 189 -9.56 11.69 23.61
CA THR A 189 -10.41 11.89 24.80
C THR A 189 -11.00 10.56 25.20
N LYS A 190 -11.32 10.39 26.50
CA LYS A 190 -11.91 9.13 26.99
C LYS A 190 -13.20 8.75 26.24
N ASN A 191 -13.98 9.75 25.83
CA ASN A 191 -15.26 9.55 25.14
C ASN A 191 -15.11 9.08 23.69
N CYS A 192 -14.02 9.44 23.01
CA CYS A 192 -13.78 9.01 21.64
C CYS A 192 -13.03 7.68 21.56
N LEU A 193 -12.59 7.10 22.68
CA LEU A 193 -11.81 5.88 22.70
C LEU A 193 -12.66 4.69 23.11
N ILE A 194 -12.53 3.61 22.35
CA ILE A 194 -13.16 2.32 22.65
C ILE A 194 -12.09 1.24 22.82
N GLN A 195 -12.35 0.31 23.74
CA GLN A 195 -11.55 -0.90 23.80
C GLN A 195 -11.81 -1.71 22.53
N GLN A 196 -10.75 -2.25 21.94
CA GLN A 196 -10.87 -3.21 20.85
C GLN A 196 -11.34 -4.55 21.43
N ALA A 197 -12.65 -4.69 21.66
CA ALA A 197 -13.25 -5.80 22.37
C ALA A 197 -13.51 -7.00 21.46
N SER A 198 -12.87 -8.14 21.78
CA SER A 198 -13.43 -9.51 21.72
C SER A 198 -12.37 -10.61 21.92
N SER A 199 -11.09 -10.36 21.67
CA SER A 199 -10.04 -11.41 21.78
C SER A 199 -8.78 -11.04 22.57
N GLN A 200 -8.71 -9.87 23.23
CA GLN A 200 -7.55 -9.44 24.03
C GLN A 200 -7.08 -10.46 25.09
N LYS A 201 -8.01 -11.18 25.73
CA LYS A 201 -7.68 -12.22 26.72
C LYS A 201 -6.90 -13.41 26.12
N LEU A 202 -7.01 -13.62 24.82
CA LEU A 202 -6.36 -14.71 24.08
C LEU A 202 -5.07 -14.25 23.37
N TRP A 203 -4.74 -12.96 23.42
CA TRP A 203 -3.55 -12.41 22.79
C TRP A 203 -2.34 -12.55 23.71
N SER A 204 -1.25 -13.08 23.16
CA SER A 204 0.03 -13.14 23.87
C SER A 204 0.60 -11.72 24.02
N ARG A 205 0.58 -11.18 25.24
CA ARG A 205 1.21 -9.89 25.55
C ARG A 205 2.66 -9.84 25.08
N ALA A 206 3.43 -10.91 25.32
CA ALA A 206 4.84 -10.99 24.95
C ALA A 206 5.03 -10.87 23.42
N ALA A 207 4.23 -11.59 22.63
CA ALA A 207 4.31 -11.54 21.17
C ALA A 207 3.97 -10.15 20.61
N PHE A 208 2.93 -9.50 21.14
CA PHE A 208 2.54 -8.15 20.70
C PHE A 208 3.52 -7.07 21.17
N MET A 209 4.16 -7.23 22.33
CA MET A 209 5.25 -6.35 22.79
C MET A 209 6.47 -6.49 21.88
N ALA A 210 6.90 -7.72 21.57
CA ALA A 210 8.01 -7.97 20.67
C ALA A 210 7.76 -7.39 19.28
N LEU A 211 6.54 -7.59 18.74
CA LEU A 211 6.14 -6.99 17.48
C LEU A 211 6.14 -5.46 17.53
N ALA A 212 5.60 -4.86 18.59
CA ALA A 212 5.59 -3.39 18.75
C ALA A 212 7.01 -2.82 18.76
N ASN A 213 7.92 -3.43 19.54
CA ASN A 213 9.32 -3.02 19.60
C ASN A 213 10.01 -3.14 18.22
N ASN A 214 9.81 -4.25 17.52
CA ASN A 214 10.36 -4.46 16.18
C ASN A 214 9.80 -3.45 15.16
N VAL A 215 8.52 -3.09 15.24
CA VAL A 215 7.90 -2.07 14.37
C VAL A 215 8.50 -0.70 14.63
N ILE A 216 8.64 -0.30 15.89
CA ILE A 216 9.20 1.00 16.28
C ILE A 216 10.67 1.10 15.87
N TYR A 217 11.42 0.02 16.08
CA TYR A 217 12.82 -0.04 15.67
C TYR A 217 12.96 0.03 14.14
N LEU A 218 12.12 -0.70 13.40
CA LEU A 218 12.09 -0.65 11.95
C LEU A 218 11.76 0.76 11.42
N ALA A 219 10.80 1.44 12.03
CA ALA A 219 10.46 2.81 11.66
C ALA A 219 11.62 3.78 11.93
N THR A 220 12.39 3.56 13.00
CA THR A 220 13.60 4.35 13.29
C THR A 220 14.66 4.15 12.21
N ILE A 221 14.87 2.91 11.74
CA ILE A 221 15.77 2.61 10.63
C ILE A 221 15.29 3.29 9.35
N GLY A 222 13.98 3.23 9.07
CA GLY A 222 13.37 3.83 7.89
C GLY A 222 13.46 5.36 7.81
N ARG A 223 13.85 6.05 8.89
CA ARG A 223 14.17 7.49 8.87
C ARG A 223 15.51 7.78 8.19
N VAL A 224 16.41 6.81 8.16
CA VAL A 224 17.81 6.99 7.73
C VAL A 224 18.15 6.16 6.50
N THR A 225 17.60 4.95 6.39
CA THR A 225 18.00 4.01 5.33
C THR A 225 16.84 3.15 4.84
N SER A 226 16.98 2.68 3.61
CA SER A 226 16.23 1.57 3.03
C SER A 226 17.16 0.37 2.79
N PHE A 227 16.58 -0.81 2.61
CA PHE A 227 17.30 -2.03 2.26
C PHE A 227 17.13 -2.32 0.78
N ASP A 228 18.15 -2.92 0.16
CA ASP A 228 18.03 -3.43 -1.20
C ASP A 228 17.10 -4.66 -1.20
N PRO A 229 15.95 -4.63 -1.90
CA PRO A 229 14.98 -5.71 -1.85
C PRO A 229 15.51 -7.06 -2.35
N CYS A 230 16.47 -7.07 -3.28
CA CYS A 230 17.09 -8.29 -3.78
C CYS A 230 18.00 -8.93 -2.72
N THR A 231 18.76 -8.12 -2.00
CA THR A 231 19.63 -8.54 -0.89
C THR A 231 18.82 -9.01 0.31
N VAL A 232 17.70 -8.35 0.62
CA VAL A 232 16.75 -8.82 1.65
C VAL A 232 16.24 -10.23 1.30
N ALA A 233 15.77 -10.43 0.06
CA ALA A 233 15.31 -11.74 -0.39
C ALA A 233 16.43 -12.81 -0.36
N ALA A 234 17.67 -12.42 -0.69
CA ALA A 234 18.84 -13.31 -0.58
C ALA A 234 19.13 -13.71 0.87
N THR A 235 19.08 -12.74 1.79
CA THR A 235 19.28 -12.96 3.23
C THR A 235 18.26 -13.97 3.76
N TYR A 236 16.99 -13.87 3.35
CA TYR A 236 15.97 -14.84 3.71
C TYR A 236 16.26 -16.24 3.13
N ARG A 237 16.68 -16.34 1.86
CA ARG A 237 17.03 -17.63 1.25
C ARG A 237 18.19 -18.31 1.96
N THR A 238 19.25 -17.56 2.29
CA THR A 238 20.41 -18.09 3.03
C THR A 238 19.99 -18.60 4.41
N ALA A 239 19.16 -17.86 5.15
CA ALA A 239 18.68 -18.26 6.46
C ALA A 239 17.71 -19.46 6.44
N LEU A 240 17.00 -19.67 5.33
CA LEU A 240 16.16 -20.84 5.12
C LEU A 240 16.99 -22.11 4.84
N LEU A 241 18.11 -21.97 4.13
CA LEU A 241 19.00 -23.10 3.82
C LEU A 241 19.86 -23.53 5.02
N GLN A 242 20.15 -22.62 5.95
CA GLN A 242 21.04 -22.87 7.09
C GLN A 242 20.31 -23.29 8.37
N GLY A 243 18.99 -23.13 8.45
CA GLY A 243 18.25 -23.29 9.70
C GLY A 243 17.65 -24.67 9.91
N ASP A 244 18.16 -25.42 10.90
CA ASP A 244 17.42 -26.50 11.55
C ASP A 244 16.48 -25.88 12.59
N ARG A 245 15.18 -25.79 12.27
CA ARG A 245 14.20 -24.99 13.03
C ARG A 245 13.23 -25.93 13.73
N SER A 246 13.25 -25.90 15.06
CA SER A 246 12.42 -26.74 15.91
C SER A 246 10.94 -26.35 15.95
N ALA A 247 10.57 -25.11 15.55
CA ALA A 247 9.18 -24.64 15.53
C ALA A 247 8.75 -24.18 14.12
N SER A 248 7.56 -24.62 13.70
CA SER A 248 6.95 -24.22 12.43
C SER A 248 6.63 -22.72 12.43
N LEU A 249 6.67 -22.08 11.25
CA LEU A 249 6.20 -20.70 11.10
C LEU A 249 4.77 -20.55 11.60
N LEU A 250 3.92 -21.55 11.35
CA LEU A 250 2.51 -21.59 11.79
C LEU A 250 2.37 -21.45 13.30
N ASP A 251 3.21 -22.16 14.08
CA ASP A 251 3.19 -22.11 15.54
C ASP A 251 3.59 -20.72 16.05
N ARG A 252 4.57 -20.09 15.38
CA ARG A 252 5.08 -18.78 15.77
C ARG A 252 4.09 -17.64 15.46
N ILE A 253 3.31 -17.76 14.39
CA ILE A 253 2.32 -16.72 14.01
C ILE A 253 0.95 -16.89 14.67
N GLU A 254 0.64 -18.07 15.22
CA GLU A 254 -0.67 -18.36 15.81
C GLU A 254 -1.10 -17.36 16.92
N PRO A 255 -0.22 -16.90 17.83
CA PRO A 255 -0.58 -15.86 18.80
C PRO A 255 -1.02 -14.54 18.16
N LEU A 256 -0.49 -14.20 16.97
CA LEU A 256 -0.80 -12.96 16.25
C LEU A 256 -2.09 -13.10 15.42
N ARG A 257 -2.32 -14.26 14.81
CA ARG A 257 -3.50 -14.57 13.96
C ARG A 257 -4.85 -14.36 14.66
N ARG A 258 -4.88 -14.42 15.99
CA ARG A 258 -6.09 -14.18 16.81
C ARG A 258 -6.58 -12.73 16.79
N PHE A 259 -5.85 -11.86 16.12
CA PHE A 259 -6.24 -10.48 15.88
C PHE A 259 -6.58 -10.26 14.41
N HIS A 260 -7.72 -9.60 14.16
CA HIS A 260 -8.29 -9.40 12.82
C HIS A 260 -7.34 -8.81 11.76
N LEU A 261 -6.37 -7.96 12.16
CA LEU A 261 -5.39 -7.42 11.21
C LEU A 261 -4.40 -8.48 10.69
N PHE A 262 -4.21 -9.59 11.41
CA PHE A 262 -3.31 -10.70 11.05
C PHE A 262 -4.07 -11.94 10.54
N GLU A 263 -5.38 -11.87 10.31
CA GLU A 263 -6.18 -12.98 9.76
C GLU A 263 -5.69 -13.45 8.38
N SER A 264 -5.02 -12.55 7.64
CA SER A 264 -4.43 -12.83 6.33
C SER A 264 -3.06 -13.53 6.38
N LEU A 265 -2.50 -13.76 7.57
CA LEU A 265 -1.32 -14.60 7.73
C LEU A 265 -1.64 -16.08 7.40
N PRO A 266 -0.64 -16.87 6.98
CA PRO A 266 -0.82 -18.29 6.62
C PRO A 266 -1.60 -19.09 7.65
N GLN A 267 -2.46 -20.00 7.18
CA GLN A 267 -3.28 -20.88 8.03
C GLN A 267 -2.96 -22.36 7.85
N ASP A 268 -2.26 -22.69 6.78
CA ASP A 268 -1.90 -24.05 6.38
C ASP A 268 -0.49 -24.05 5.75
N GLU A 269 0.04 -25.23 5.49
CA GLU A 269 1.38 -25.40 4.91
C GLU A 269 1.47 -24.79 3.50
N LYS A 270 0.44 -24.95 2.66
CA LYS A 270 0.42 -24.41 1.29
C LYS A 270 0.45 -22.88 1.26
N SER A 271 -0.31 -22.22 2.13
CA SER A 271 -0.32 -20.77 2.28
C SER A 271 0.99 -20.26 2.90
N THR A 272 1.63 -21.07 3.73
CA THR A 272 2.96 -20.79 4.29
C THR A 272 4.01 -20.77 3.20
N GLU A 273 4.04 -21.78 2.32
CA GLU A 273 4.92 -21.80 1.16
C GLU A 273 4.70 -20.59 0.24
N SER A 274 3.44 -20.27 -0.07
CA SER A 274 3.10 -19.10 -0.91
C SER A 274 3.53 -17.78 -0.26
N PHE A 275 3.38 -17.65 1.06
CA PHE A 275 3.81 -16.48 1.82
C PHE A 275 5.33 -16.33 1.81
N MET A 276 6.06 -17.43 2.02
CA MET A 276 7.51 -17.45 1.95
C MET A 276 8.01 -17.12 0.55
N ASP A 277 7.43 -17.73 -0.49
CA ASP A 277 7.75 -17.46 -1.89
C ASP A 277 7.58 -15.99 -2.27
N GLN A 278 6.56 -15.31 -1.73
CA GLN A 278 6.37 -13.89 -1.96
C GLN A 278 7.54 -13.04 -1.43
N LEU A 279 8.14 -13.45 -0.32
CA LEU A 279 9.21 -12.71 0.38
C LEU A 279 10.61 -13.11 -0.08
N THR A 280 10.79 -14.34 -0.58
CA THR A 280 12.10 -14.89 -0.99
C THR A 280 12.37 -14.76 -2.49
N ARG A 281 11.35 -14.55 -3.33
CA ARG A 281 11.54 -14.33 -4.78
C ARG A 281 11.85 -12.87 -5.10
N SER A 282 12.35 -12.61 -6.32
CA SER A 282 12.61 -11.24 -6.78
C SER A 282 11.34 -10.38 -6.65
N PRO A 283 11.42 -9.24 -5.95
CA PRO A 283 10.23 -8.49 -5.54
C PRO A 283 9.56 -7.82 -6.73
N ARG A 284 8.41 -8.35 -7.14
CA ARG A 284 7.58 -7.79 -8.24
C ARG A 284 6.55 -6.76 -7.76
N ARG A 285 6.26 -6.73 -6.45
CA ARG A 285 5.26 -5.87 -5.81
C ARG A 285 5.76 -5.39 -4.45
N SER A 286 5.24 -4.26 -3.98
CA SER A 286 5.51 -3.75 -2.65
C SER A 286 4.82 -4.64 -1.61
N ILE A 287 5.58 -5.14 -0.64
CA ILE A 287 5.09 -6.00 0.44
C ILE A 287 5.01 -5.19 1.73
N HIS A 288 4.00 -5.46 2.56
CA HIS A 288 3.81 -4.75 3.81
C HIS A 288 4.96 -5.06 4.81
N PRO A 289 5.51 -4.05 5.51
CA PRO A 289 6.59 -4.23 6.49
C PRO A 289 6.30 -5.27 7.57
N LEU A 290 5.04 -5.38 8.02
CA LEU A 290 4.65 -6.41 8.99
C LEU A 290 4.86 -7.85 8.49
N LYS A 291 4.74 -8.13 7.19
CA LYS A 291 5.05 -9.48 6.66
C LYS A 291 6.53 -9.78 6.78
N HIS A 292 7.37 -8.79 6.49
CA HIS A 292 8.81 -8.90 6.70
C HIS A 292 9.14 -9.11 8.17
N LEU A 293 8.55 -8.34 9.08
CA LEU A 293 8.79 -8.49 10.51
C LEU A 293 8.36 -9.85 11.06
N VAL A 294 7.24 -10.39 10.60
CA VAL A 294 6.80 -11.75 10.96
C VAL A 294 7.80 -12.81 10.48
N LEU A 295 8.27 -12.68 9.23
CA LEU A 295 9.27 -13.61 8.71
C LEU A 295 10.63 -13.42 9.40
N ILE A 296 11.03 -12.19 9.70
CA ILE A 296 12.28 -11.86 10.41
C ILE A 296 12.27 -12.43 11.82
N ASP A 297 11.17 -12.22 12.56
CA ASP A 297 10.99 -12.80 13.88
C ASP A 297 11.19 -14.32 13.80
N TRP A 298 10.53 -15.03 12.88
CA TRP A 298 10.75 -16.47 12.73
C TRP A 298 12.15 -16.86 12.23
N LEU A 299 12.73 -16.10 11.29
CA LEU A 299 14.00 -16.44 10.65
C LEU A 299 15.23 -16.17 11.52
N PHE A 300 15.20 -15.09 12.31
CA PHE A 300 16.36 -14.51 12.99
C PHE A 300 16.09 -14.16 14.46
N ASP A 301 14.91 -14.48 14.99
CA ASP A 301 14.41 -14.13 16.32
C ASP A 301 14.11 -12.65 16.56
N ASP A 302 14.91 -11.74 16.01
CA ASP A 302 14.69 -10.31 16.13
C ASP A 302 15.22 -9.53 14.92
N LEU A 303 14.84 -8.25 14.86
CA LEU A 303 15.27 -7.36 13.78
C LEU A 303 16.79 -7.11 13.82
N GLN A 304 17.42 -7.09 14.99
CA GLN A 304 18.85 -6.83 15.13
C GLN A 304 19.70 -7.93 14.49
N SER A 305 19.30 -9.19 14.70
CA SER A 305 19.92 -10.38 14.18
C SER A 305 19.74 -10.48 12.66
N PHE A 306 18.57 -10.08 12.15
CA PHE A 306 18.38 -9.87 10.71
C PHE A 306 19.34 -8.82 10.15
N LEU A 307 19.51 -7.67 10.80
CA LEU A 307 20.41 -6.61 10.30
C LEU A 307 21.87 -7.10 10.20
N LYS A 308 22.32 -7.91 11.17
CA LYS A 308 23.65 -8.55 11.13
C LYS A 308 23.78 -9.49 9.94
N ALA A 309 22.79 -10.36 9.73
CA ALA A 309 22.77 -11.28 8.60
C ALA A 309 22.70 -10.55 7.24
N TYR A 310 21.89 -9.50 7.16
CA TYR A 310 21.78 -8.63 5.99
C TYR A 310 23.12 -7.95 5.68
N GLY A 311 23.82 -7.41 6.69
CA GLY A 311 25.15 -6.80 6.51
C GLY A 311 26.20 -7.79 6.00
N ALA A 312 26.17 -9.03 6.49
CA ALA A 312 27.02 -10.10 5.99
C ALA A 312 26.69 -10.44 4.51
N GLU A 313 25.41 -10.49 4.16
CA GLU A 313 24.96 -10.75 2.79
C GLU A 313 25.32 -9.62 1.82
N VAL A 314 25.20 -8.35 2.23
CA VAL A 314 25.68 -7.19 1.46
C VAL A 314 27.18 -7.32 1.18
N THR A 315 27.96 -7.72 2.19
CA THR A 315 29.41 -7.92 2.06
C THR A 315 29.72 -9.06 1.10
N ARG A 316 28.97 -10.17 1.17
CA ARG A 316 29.09 -11.32 0.26
C ARG A 316 28.79 -10.95 -1.18
N VAL A 317 27.72 -10.18 -1.42
CA VAL A 317 27.36 -9.68 -2.76
C VAL A 317 28.43 -8.74 -3.29
N ALA A 318 28.93 -7.82 -2.47
CA ALA A 318 30.03 -6.91 -2.85
C ALA A 318 31.31 -7.68 -3.21
N GLN A 319 31.66 -8.72 -2.44
CA GLN A 319 32.79 -9.60 -2.72
C GLN A 319 32.60 -10.41 -4.01
N GLN A 320 31.39 -10.90 -4.31
CA GLN A 320 31.09 -11.59 -5.57
C GLN A 320 31.20 -10.67 -6.79
N VAL A 321 30.77 -9.42 -6.68
CA VAL A 321 30.97 -8.41 -7.74
C VAL A 321 32.45 -8.09 -7.91
N ALA A 322 33.22 -8.03 -6.82
CA ALA A 322 34.67 -7.79 -6.86
C ALA A 322 35.50 -8.99 -7.36
N SER A 323 35.02 -10.22 -7.17
CA SER A 323 35.67 -11.46 -7.60
C SER A 323 35.18 -11.98 -8.96
N THR A 324 34.13 -11.36 -9.52
CA THR A 324 33.81 -11.52 -10.94
C THR A 324 34.95 -10.87 -11.74
N PRO A 325 35.68 -11.61 -12.61
CA PRO A 325 36.75 -11.01 -13.37
C PRO A 325 36.16 -9.91 -14.26
N SER A 326 36.54 -8.66 -13.96
CA SER A 326 36.43 -7.55 -14.90
C SER A 326 37.16 -8.00 -16.18
N GLN A 327 36.41 -8.27 -17.26
CA GLN A 327 37.01 -8.24 -18.58
C GLN A 327 37.67 -6.87 -18.72
N LYS A 328 39.00 -6.87 -18.88
CA LYS A 328 39.85 -5.69 -18.88
C LYS A 328 39.21 -4.53 -19.65
N PRO A 329 39.10 -3.34 -19.03
CA PRO A 329 39.10 -2.10 -19.79
C PRO A 329 40.53 -1.90 -20.29
N ASP A 330 40.79 -2.21 -21.56
CA ASP A 330 42.12 -2.00 -22.12
C ASP A 330 42.35 -0.50 -22.38
N GLY A 331 43.10 0.11 -21.46
CA GLY A 331 44.14 1.07 -21.81
C GLY A 331 43.86 2.58 -21.73
N ARG A 332 43.99 3.12 -20.51
CA ARG A 332 44.52 4.47 -20.15
C ARG A 332 43.73 5.73 -20.55
N VAL A 333 43.18 6.41 -19.54
CA VAL A 333 43.00 7.88 -19.54
C VAL A 333 44.31 8.55 -19.13
N SER A 334 44.88 9.26 -20.11
CA SER A 334 45.62 10.52 -20.12
C SER A 334 46.42 10.96 -18.90
N LEU A 335 47.71 11.29 -19.13
CA LEU A 335 48.29 12.57 -18.74
C LEU A 335 49.39 12.98 -19.73
N SER A 336 49.44 14.29 -19.98
CA SER A 336 50.47 15.10 -20.65
C SER A 336 50.76 14.90 -22.15
N ASN A 337 50.44 15.96 -22.89
CA ASN A 337 51.29 16.66 -23.85
C ASN A 337 52.42 15.84 -24.49
N ALA A 338 52.25 15.55 -25.78
CA ALA A 338 53.12 16.05 -26.84
C ALA A 338 52.87 15.22 -28.10
N ALA A 339 52.40 15.93 -29.11
CA ALA A 339 52.64 15.72 -30.53
C ALA A 339 53.20 14.36 -31.01
N THR A 340 52.46 13.83 -32.00
CA THR A 340 52.91 13.03 -33.16
C THR A 340 53.31 11.57 -32.88
N PRO A 341 53.13 10.60 -33.82
CA PRO A 341 53.07 10.80 -35.29
C PRO A 341 52.03 9.97 -36.09
N ALA A 342 51.86 10.39 -37.35
CA ALA A 342 51.70 9.62 -38.60
C ALA A 342 50.73 8.42 -38.66
N LYS A 343 49.64 8.50 -39.46
CA LYS A 343 49.57 8.09 -40.90
C LYS A 343 50.05 6.64 -41.13
N ASN A 344 49.30 5.66 -41.62
CA ASN A 344 48.13 5.57 -42.52
C ASN A 344 47.46 4.18 -42.29
N THR A 345 46.16 3.97 -42.44
CA THR A 345 45.48 3.68 -43.73
C THR A 345 43.98 4.04 -43.72
N PRO A 346 43.34 4.26 -44.90
CA PRO A 346 42.01 4.86 -44.99
C PRO A 346 40.88 3.84 -44.79
N ARG A 347 39.97 4.17 -43.86
CA ARG A 347 38.64 3.59 -43.66
C ARG A 347 37.77 3.68 -44.93
N PRO A 348 37.18 2.59 -45.46
CA PRO A 348 36.21 2.70 -46.55
C PRO A 348 34.94 3.42 -46.07
N LYS A 349 34.64 4.56 -46.70
CA LYS A 349 33.46 5.38 -46.47
C LYS A 349 32.37 5.00 -47.50
N ARG A 350 31.18 4.66 -47.00
CA ARG A 350 29.84 4.50 -47.65
C ARG A 350 29.53 3.12 -48.26
N LEU A 351 28.45 2.50 -47.73
CA LEU A 351 27.73 1.36 -48.34
C LEU A 351 27.19 1.84 -49.72
N LYS A 352 27.66 1.27 -50.84
CA LYS A 352 27.27 1.69 -52.20
C LYS A 352 26.40 0.64 -52.91
N GLY A 353 25.44 1.12 -53.71
CA GLY A 353 24.76 0.40 -54.79
C GLY A 353 23.86 -0.77 -54.36
N GLN A 354 23.91 -1.86 -55.12
CA GLN A 354 23.04 -3.04 -55.06
C GLN A 354 22.90 -3.64 -53.64
N LEU A 355 23.98 -3.65 -52.85
CA LEU A 355 23.96 -4.13 -51.46
C LEU A 355 23.01 -3.32 -50.56
N LYS A 356 22.89 -2.00 -50.78
CA LYS A 356 21.97 -1.13 -50.03
C LYS A 356 20.52 -1.41 -50.42
N GLU A 357 20.25 -1.61 -51.70
CA GLU A 357 18.91 -1.88 -52.22
C GLU A 357 18.40 -3.26 -51.80
N VAL A 358 19.27 -4.28 -51.82
CA VAL A 358 18.97 -5.61 -51.29
C VAL A 358 18.69 -5.54 -49.78
N LEU A 359 19.51 -4.81 -49.02
CA LEU A 359 19.28 -4.65 -47.57
C LEU A 359 17.96 -3.92 -47.27
N LEU A 360 17.63 -2.86 -48.01
CA LEU A 360 16.37 -2.14 -47.85
C LEU A 360 15.17 -3.00 -48.25
N SER A 361 15.27 -3.79 -49.31
CA SER A 361 14.24 -4.74 -49.73
C SER A 361 14.01 -5.83 -48.68
N LYS A 362 15.09 -6.41 -48.12
CA LYS A 362 15.02 -7.40 -47.03
C LYS A 362 14.47 -6.82 -45.73
N LEU A 363 14.86 -5.59 -45.38
CA LEU A 363 14.31 -4.87 -44.22
C LEU A 363 12.82 -4.56 -44.39
N GLY A 364 12.40 -4.13 -45.58
CA GLY A 364 10.99 -3.88 -45.91
C GLY A 364 10.12 -5.15 -45.83
N LYS A 365 10.71 -6.33 -46.01
CA LYS A 365 10.06 -7.64 -45.81
C LYS A 365 9.98 -8.10 -44.35
N GLY A 366 10.56 -7.34 -43.40
CA GLY A 366 10.47 -7.64 -41.97
C GLY A 366 11.47 -8.68 -41.46
N ILE A 367 12.57 -8.95 -42.18
CA ILE A 367 13.62 -9.87 -41.70
C ILE A 367 14.27 -9.30 -40.42
N PRO A 368 14.51 -10.11 -39.37
CA PRO A 368 15.12 -9.65 -38.13
C PRO A 368 16.47 -8.97 -38.36
N LYS A 369 16.71 -7.88 -37.62
CA LYS A 369 17.94 -7.08 -37.75
C LYS A 369 19.20 -7.90 -37.47
N GLN A 370 19.11 -8.91 -36.60
CA GLN A 370 20.23 -9.75 -36.18
C GLN A 370 20.66 -10.71 -37.29
N GLU A 371 19.70 -11.34 -37.96
CA GLU A 371 19.93 -12.20 -39.14
C GLU A 371 20.59 -11.41 -40.28
N LEU A 372 20.15 -10.17 -40.51
CA LEU A 372 20.78 -9.28 -41.50
C LEU A 372 22.16 -8.78 -41.08
N CYS A 373 22.47 -8.72 -39.78
CA CYS A 373 23.82 -8.39 -39.31
C CYS A 373 24.80 -9.52 -39.58
N GLU A 374 24.35 -10.76 -39.38
CA GLU A 374 25.14 -11.98 -39.61
C GLU A 374 25.34 -12.25 -41.11
N GLU A 375 24.27 -12.14 -41.91
CA GLU A 375 24.32 -12.37 -43.35
C GLU A 375 25.21 -11.35 -44.08
N PHE A 376 25.12 -10.07 -43.73
CA PHE A 376 25.84 -9.00 -44.41
C PHE A 376 27.12 -8.56 -43.68
N GLN A 377 27.47 -9.18 -42.55
CA GLN A 377 28.62 -8.83 -41.70
C GLN A 377 28.66 -7.33 -41.34
N ILE A 378 27.50 -6.76 -41.03
CA ILE A 378 27.33 -5.35 -40.68
C ILE A 378 26.85 -5.19 -39.24
N SER A 379 27.27 -4.10 -38.59
CA SER A 379 26.78 -3.79 -37.24
C SER A 379 25.30 -3.39 -37.24
N VAL A 380 24.59 -3.72 -36.16
CA VAL A 380 23.21 -3.27 -35.89
C VAL A 380 23.09 -1.74 -35.99
N SER A 381 24.14 -1.00 -35.61
CA SER A 381 24.21 0.46 -35.71
C SER A 381 24.19 0.95 -37.17
N THR A 382 24.76 0.19 -38.10
CA THR A 382 24.71 0.49 -39.55
C THR A 382 23.27 0.33 -40.07
N ILE A 383 22.57 -0.73 -39.67
CA ILE A 383 21.17 -0.98 -40.02
C ILE A 383 20.26 0.13 -39.47
N ASN A 384 20.41 0.48 -38.19
CA ASN A 384 19.64 1.56 -37.57
C ASN A 384 19.95 2.95 -38.17
N ARG A 385 21.16 3.16 -38.70
CA ARG A 385 21.48 4.39 -39.46
C ARG A 385 20.83 4.38 -40.83
N LEU A 386 20.73 3.22 -41.47
CA LEU A 386 20.07 3.06 -42.76
C LEU A 386 18.56 3.25 -42.66
N LEU A 387 17.91 2.65 -41.65
CA LEU A 387 16.47 2.82 -41.39
C LEU A 387 16.09 4.27 -41.08
N ARG A 388 16.96 5.01 -40.35
CA ARG A 388 16.77 6.45 -40.13
C ARG A 388 16.91 7.29 -41.40
N ALA A 389 17.69 6.83 -42.36
CA ALA A 389 17.90 7.52 -43.64
C ALA A 389 16.83 7.17 -44.71
N HIS A 390 16.01 6.15 -44.50
CA HIS A 390 14.94 5.71 -45.41
C HIS A 390 13.62 5.50 -44.63
N PRO A 391 12.88 6.58 -44.32
CA PRO A 391 11.67 6.52 -43.49
C PRO A 391 10.59 5.58 -44.03
N ASP A 392 10.41 5.51 -45.35
CA ASP A 392 9.40 4.64 -45.99
C ASP A 392 9.72 3.16 -45.78
N THR A 393 10.99 2.77 -45.94
CA THR A 393 11.43 1.40 -45.67
C THR A 393 11.35 1.07 -44.18
N ASN A 394 11.59 2.04 -43.30
CA ASN A 394 11.43 1.87 -41.86
C ASN A 394 9.96 1.67 -41.48
N ALA A 395 9.04 2.41 -42.08
CA ALA A 395 7.60 2.23 -41.89
C ALA A 395 7.15 0.83 -42.35
N LEU A 396 7.61 0.38 -43.52
CA LEU A 396 7.35 -0.97 -44.02
C LEU A 396 7.96 -2.06 -43.13
N ALA A 397 9.19 -1.87 -42.64
CA ALA A 397 9.86 -2.80 -41.73
C ALA A 397 9.12 -2.91 -40.38
N ILE A 398 8.65 -1.78 -39.84
CA ILE A 398 7.85 -1.75 -38.61
C ILE A 398 6.50 -2.44 -38.85
N ALA A 399 5.82 -2.15 -39.95
CA ALA A 399 4.54 -2.80 -40.28
C ALA A 399 4.69 -4.32 -40.46
N ALA A 400 5.75 -4.77 -41.15
CA ALA A 400 6.04 -6.18 -41.34
C ALA A 400 6.42 -6.88 -40.02
N THR A 401 7.21 -6.22 -39.17
CA THR A 401 7.57 -6.74 -37.83
C THR A 401 6.33 -6.86 -36.96
N ASN A 402 5.50 -5.83 -36.90
CA ASN A 402 4.26 -5.84 -36.14
C ASN A 402 3.32 -6.94 -36.65
N SER A 403 3.21 -7.12 -37.97
CA SER A 403 2.39 -8.19 -38.56
C SER A 403 2.90 -9.59 -38.17
N ARG A 404 4.21 -9.81 -38.18
CA ARG A 404 4.81 -11.08 -37.72
C ARG A 404 4.59 -11.30 -36.23
N GLU A 405 4.90 -10.32 -35.39
CA GLU A 405 4.71 -10.43 -33.93
C GLU A 405 3.23 -10.66 -33.59
N LEU A 406 2.30 -10.02 -34.31
CA LEU A 406 0.87 -10.29 -34.20
C LEU A 406 0.55 -11.73 -34.56
N ALA A 407 1.05 -12.23 -35.69
CA ALA A 407 0.81 -13.61 -36.11
C ALA A 407 1.37 -14.64 -35.10
N GLU A 408 2.58 -14.42 -34.59
CA GLU A 408 3.24 -15.29 -33.60
C GLU A 408 2.46 -15.32 -32.28
N HIS A 409 2.12 -14.15 -31.72
CA HIS A 409 1.38 -14.10 -30.45
C HIS A 409 -0.05 -14.64 -30.61
N ARG A 410 -0.70 -14.41 -31.76
CA ARG A 410 -2.01 -15.01 -32.07
C ARG A 410 -1.91 -16.53 -32.15
N ALA A 411 -0.87 -17.07 -32.80
CA ALA A 411 -0.62 -18.51 -32.90
C ALA A 411 -0.38 -19.11 -31.52
N GLN A 412 0.53 -18.53 -30.72
CA GLN A 412 0.80 -19.03 -29.36
C GLN A 412 -0.44 -19.00 -28.46
N TRP A 413 -1.29 -17.98 -28.57
CA TRP A 413 -2.54 -17.91 -27.81
C TRP A 413 -3.55 -18.98 -28.28
N GLN A 414 -3.62 -19.22 -29.59
CA GLN A 414 -4.47 -20.27 -30.18
C GLN A 414 -3.98 -21.66 -29.78
N ASP A 415 -2.67 -21.91 -29.82
CA ASP A 415 -2.04 -23.17 -29.43
C ASP A 415 -2.23 -23.45 -27.94
N LEU A 416 -2.10 -22.43 -27.09
CA LEU A 416 -2.36 -22.54 -25.66
C LEU A 416 -3.81 -22.97 -25.36
N HIS A 417 -4.77 -22.44 -26.13
CA HIS A 417 -6.16 -22.87 -26.02
C HIS A 417 -6.37 -24.29 -26.56
N ASN A 418 -5.75 -24.65 -27.68
CA ASN A 418 -5.86 -25.99 -28.27
C ASN A 418 -5.26 -27.08 -27.35
N LEU A 419 -4.20 -26.74 -26.60
CA LEU A 419 -3.59 -27.62 -25.60
C LEU A 419 -4.46 -27.77 -24.34
N HIS A 420 -5.31 -26.79 -24.05
CA HIS A 420 -6.15 -26.74 -22.85
C HIS A 420 -7.58 -26.24 -23.16
N PRO A 421 -8.36 -26.97 -23.97
CA PRO A 421 -9.71 -26.56 -24.35
C PRO A 421 -10.68 -26.48 -23.17
N GLU A 422 -10.37 -27.15 -22.05
CA GLU A 422 -11.12 -27.16 -20.80
C GLU A 422 -10.95 -25.90 -19.95
N LEU A 423 -9.90 -25.11 -20.18
CA LEU A 423 -9.58 -23.93 -19.38
C LEU A 423 -10.30 -22.68 -19.90
N GLY A 424 -10.95 -21.95 -18.99
CA GLY A 424 -11.52 -20.64 -19.30
C GLY A 424 -10.45 -19.57 -19.53
N VAL A 425 -10.82 -18.47 -20.20
CA VAL A 425 -9.97 -17.30 -20.51
C VAL A 425 -9.13 -16.83 -19.30
N GLN A 426 -9.73 -16.80 -18.10
CA GLN A 426 -9.04 -16.36 -16.88
C GLN A 426 -7.92 -17.31 -16.46
N ALA A 427 -8.10 -18.63 -16.66
CA ALA A 427 -7.08 -19.63 -16.37
C ALA A 427 -5.97 -19.59 -17.43
N LEU A 428 -6.33 -19.52 -18.72
CA LEU A 428 -5.38 -19.36 -19.83
C LEU A 428 -4.49 -18.11 -19.65
N ARG A 429 -5.09 -17.00 -19.21
CA ARG A 429 -4.37 -15.75 -18.88
C ARG A 429 -3.33 -15.94 -17.78
N ASN A 430 -3.61 -16.80 -16.80
CA ASN A 430 -2.70 -17.04 -15.69
C ASN A 430 -1.54 -17.96 -16.08
N THR A 431 -1.71 -18.81 -17.10
CA THR A 431 -0.65 -19.69 -17.61
C THR A 431 0.46 -18.88 -18.29
N ILE A 432 0.11 -17.95 -19.18
CA ILE A 432 1.10 -17.08 -19.85
C ILE A 432 0.63 -15.60 -19.86
N PRO A 433 0.83 -14.86 -18.75
CA PRO A 433 0.34 -13.48 -18.63
C PRO A 433 0.97 -12.49 -19.62
N SER A 434 2.19 -12.79 -20.10
CA SER A 434 2.92 -11.95 -21.06
C SER A 434 2.24 -11.89 -22.43
N ILE A 435 1.84 -13.03 -22.99
CA ILE A 435 1.15 -13.12 -24.29
C ILE A 435 -0.18 -12.37 -24.22
N TYR A 436 -0.95 -12.59 -23.15
CA TYR A 436 -2.23 -11.92 -22.94
C TYR A 436 -2.06 -10.39 -22.88
N ALA A 437 -1.12 -9.91 -22.06
CA ALA A 437 -0.87 -8.49 -21.92
C ALA A 437 -0.38 -7.84 -23.22
N TRP A 438 0.39 -8.58 -24.04
CA TRP A 438 0.86 -8.10 -25.33
C TRP A 438 -0.27 -8.00 -26.36
N LEU A 439 -1.09 -9.06 -26.53
CA LEU A 439 -2.24 -9.06 -27.44
C LEU A 439 -3.30 -8.02 -27.04
N TYR A 440 -3.53 -7.83 -25.75
CA TYR A 440 -4.48 -6.81 -25.26
C TYR A 440 -4.07 -5.38 -25.66
N ARG A 441 -2.76 -5.10 -25.75
CA ARG A 441 -2.24 -3.76 -26.11
C ARG A 441 -2.16 -3.55 -27.61
N ASN A 442 -1.80 -4.60 -28.36
CA ASN A 442 -1.49 -4.49 -29.79
C ASN A 442 -2.65 -4.95 -30.69
N ASP A 443 -3.58 -5.77 -30.20
CA ASP A 443 -4.67 -6.35 -30.99
C ASP A 443 -5.86 -6.82 -30.14
N LYS A 444 -6.42 -5.85 -29.41
CA LYS A 444 -7.56 -6.08 -28.51
C LYS A 444 -8.79 -6.61 -29.23
N VAL A 445 -9.05 -6.15 -30.46
CA VAL A 445 -10.26 -6.51 -31.20
C VAL A 445 -10.26 -8.00 -31.55
N TRP A 446 -9.14 -8.52 -32.05
CA TRP A 446 -9.00 -9.96 -32.32
C TRP A 446 -9.09 -10.79 -31.04
N LEU A 447 -8.40 -10.36 -29.97
CA LEU A 447 -8.39 -11.07 -28.68
C LEU A 447 -9.81 -11.21 -28.11
N MET A 448 -10.57 -10.12 -28.03
CA MET A 448 -11.93 -10.13 -27.50
C MET A 448 -12.89 -10.95 -28.37
N ALA A 449 -12.73 -10.92 -29.70
CA ALA A 449 -13.51 -11.74 -30.62
C ALA A 449 -13.21 -13.24 -30.46
N LYS A 450 -11.94 -13.60 -30.25
CA LYS A 450 -11.53 -14.99 -29.98
C LYS A 450 -11.98 -15.49 -28.63
N GLU A 451 -11.92 -14.68 -27.58
CA GLU A 451 -12.42 -15.06 -26.25
C GLU A 451 -13.92 -15.44 -26.27
N GLN A 452 -14.71 -14.81 -27.13
CA GLN A 452 -16.13 -15.14 -27.30
C GLN A 452 -16.36 -16.52 -27.93
N THR A 453 -15.38 -17.05 -28.67
CA THR A 453 -15.44 -18.39 -29.25
C THR A 453 -15.07 -19.50 -28.28
N PHE A 454 -14.48 -19.16 -27.12
CA PHE A 454 -14.05 -20.14 -26.14
C PHE A 454 -15.24 -20.61 -25.30
N VAL A 455 -15.34 -21.93 -25.11
CA VAL A 455 -16.38 -22.54 -24.27
C VAL A 455 -16.21 -22.01 -22.85
N LYS A 456 -17.28 -21.42 -22.28
CA LYS A 456 -17.27 -21.01 -20.88
C LYS A 456 -17.16 -22.29 -20.04
N PRO A 457 -16.15 -22.44 -19.17
CA PRO A 457 -16.10 -23.59 -18.28
C PRO A 457 -17.38 -23.65 -17.45
N ALA A 458 -17.91 -24.86 -17.26
CA ALA A 458 -18.99 -25.08 -16.30
C ALA A 458 -18.58 -24.42 -14.98
N LYS A 459 -19.52 -23.71 -14.34
CA LYS A 459 -19.28 -22.96 -13.09
C LYS A 459 -18.45 -23.85 -12.16
N VAL A 460 -17.18 -23.49 -11.95
CA VAL A 460 -16.40 -24.05 -10.86
C VAL A 460 -17.20 -23.75 -9.60
N GLU A 461 -17.65 -24.80 -8.91
CA GLU A 461 -18.29 -24.67 -7.61
C GLU A 461 -17.36 -23.83 -6.74
N LYS A 462 -17.75 -22.58 -6.51
CA LYS A 462 -17.09 -21.73 -5.53
C LYS A 462 -17.10 -22.54 -4.25
N TYR A 463 -15.92 -22.72 -3.64
CA TYR A 463 -15.75 -23.15 -2.26
C TYR A 463 -16.98 -22.70 -1.47
N LEU A 464 -17.74 -23.67 -0.95
CA LEU A 464 -18.98 -23.44 -0.23
C LEU A 464 -18.62 -22.64 1.02
N ILE A 465 -18.55 -21.31 0.88
CA ILE A 465 -18.34 -20.41 2.01
C ILE A 465 -19.54 -20.64 2.90
N ASP A 466 -19.29 -21.16 4.09
CA ASP A 466 -20.32 -21.33 5.11
C ASP A 466 -20.76 -19.94 5.59
N TRP A 467 -21.77 -19.41 4.90
CA TRP A 467 -22.35 -18.11 5.20
C TRP A 467 -23.15 -18.13 6.50
N GLU A 468 -23.62 -19.29 6.92
CA GLU A 468 -24.40 -19.45 8.16
C GLU A 468 -23.49 -19.34 9.38
N ALA A 469 -22.33 -20.00 9.36
CA ALA A 469 -21.31 -19.83 10.39
C ALA A 469 -20.77 -18.39 10.45
N ARG A 470 -20.55 -17.75 9.30
CA ARG A 470 -20.12 -16.34 9.23
C ARG A 470 -21.19 -15.37 9.76
N ASP A 471 -22.45 -15.61 9.42
CA ASP A 471 -23.58 -14.81 9.91
C ASP A 471 -23.78 -14.97 11.42
N SER A 472 -23.67 -16.19 11.93
CA SER A 472 -23.73 -16.48 13.37
C SER A 472 -22.61 -15.76 14.14
N ARG A 473 -21.39 -15.77 13.61
CA ARG A 473 -20.25 -15.05 14.21
C ARG A 473 -20.46 -13.55 14.19
N LEU A 474 -20.93 -12.98 13.08
CA LEU A 474 -21.21 -11.55 12.98
C LEU A 474 -22.35 -11.14 13.94
N LEU A 475 -23.40 -11.95 14.04
CA LEU A 475 -24.51 -11.73 14.96
C LEU A 475 -24.02 -11.70 16.42
N SER A 476 -23.15 -12.65 16.80
CA SER A 476 -22.54 -12.68 18.13
C SER A 476 -21.78 -11.39 18.43
N MET A 477 -20.96 -10.92 17.48
CA MET A 477 -20.23 -9.65 17.62
C MET A 477 -21.19 -8.46 17.77
N ILE A 478 -22.28 -8.41 16.99
CA ILE A 478 -23.30 -7.35 17.08
C ILE A 478 -23.97 -7.37 18.46
N ARG A 479 -24.36 -8.54 18.97
CA ARG A 479 -24.96 -8.67 20.31
C ARG A 479 -24.02 -8.17 21.41
N THR A 480 -22.77 -8.64 21.44
CA THR A 480 -21.78 -8.19 22.42
C THR A 480 -21.53 -6.68 22.34
N ALA A 481 -21.49 -6.11 21.12
CA ALA A 481 -21.33 -4.68 20.96
C ALA A 481 -22.55 -3.88 21.44
N CYS A 482 -23.77 -4.37 21.19
CA CYS A 482 -25.00 -3.76 21.68
C CYS A 482 -25.04 -3.75 23.21
N GLU A 483 -24.78 -4.90 23.84
CA GLU A 483 -24.74 -5.06 25.30
C GLU A 483 -23.75 -4.08 25.94
N ALA A 484 -22.52 -4.04 25.41
CA ALA A 484 -21.50 -3.10 25.87
C ALA A 484 -21.89 -1.63 25.67
N ILE A 485 -22.63 -1.28 24.60
CA ILE A 485 -23.14 0.09 24.41
C ILE A 485 -24.21 0.40 25.46
N THR A 486 -25.16 -0.51 25.68
CA THR A 486 -26.26 -0.31 26.64
C THR A 486 -25.80 -0.26 28.09
N GLU A 487 -24.70 -0.92 28.44
CA GLU A 487 -24.08 -0.81 29.76
C GLU A 487 -23.41 0.55 30.00
N LEU A 488 -22.81 1.14 28.95
CA LEU A 488 -22.11 2.42 29.02
C LEU A 488 -23.04 3.64 28.94
N GLN A 489 -24.22 3.51 28.34
CA GLN A 489 -25.19 4.60 28.21
C GLN A 489 -26.64 4.11 28.21
N ARG A 490 -27.53 4.87 28.88
CA ARG A 490 -29.00 4.68 28.81
C ARG A 490 -29.60 5.36 27.57
N GLY A 491 -29.08 5.03 26.39
CA GLY A 491 -29.50 5.61 25.11
C GLY A 491 -29.65 4.54 24.01
N PRO A 492 -30.38 4.85 22.92
CA PRO A 492 -30.56 3.91 21.82
C PRO A 492 -29.22 3.66 21.10
N VAL A 493 -28.93 2.39 20.82
CA VAL A 493 -27.75 1.99 20.05
C VAL A 493 -27.81 2.62 18.65
N THR A 494 -26.80 3.39 18.28
CA THR A 494 -26.73 4.02 16.96
C THR A 494 -25.88 3.21 15.98
N LYS A 495 -26.18 3.37 14.69
CA LYS A 495 -25.41 2.74 13.60
C LYS A 495 -23.93 3.16 13.62
N ALA A 496 -23.63 4.39 14.01
CA ALA A 496 -22.26 4.90 14.12
C ALA A 496 -21.47 4.21 15.24
N GLU A 497 -22.08 3.97 16.40
CA GLU A 497 -21.44 3.28 17.53
C GLU A 497 -21.19 1.81 17.25
N LEU A 498 -22.12 1.15 16.54
CA LEU A 498 -21.94 -0.22 16.09
C LEU A 498 -20.80 -0.34 15.08
N TYR A 499 -20.71 0.57 14.11
CA TYR A 499 -19.58 0.61 13.18
C TYR A 499 -18.25 0.95 13.85
N ALA A 500 -18.27 1.76 14.90
CA ALA A 500 -17.06 2.04 15.66
C ALA A 500 -16.55 0.77 16.37
N ARG A 501 -17.44 -0.01 16.99
CA ARG A 501 -17.10 -1.24 17.73
C ARG A 501 -16.89 -2.47 16.85
N ILE A 502 -17.53 -2.53 15.69
CA ILE A 502 -17.43 -3.64 14.73
C ILE A 502 -17.04 -3.07 13.37
N PRO A 503 -15.74 -2.88 13.11
CA PRO A 503 -15.30 -2.14 11.92
C PRO A 503 -15.63 -2.86 10.60
N MET A 504 -15.59 -4.21 10.61
CA MET A 504 -15.96 -5.05 9.47
C MET A 504 -17.46 -5.08 9.14
N LEU A 505 -18.32 -4.59 10.03
CA LEU A 505 -19.78 -4.65 9.89
C LEU A 505 -20.26 -3.97 8.61
N SER A 506 -19.60 -2.89 8.20
CA SER A 506 -19.96 -2.17 6.99
C SER A 506 -19.76 -3.02 5.73
N SER A 507 -18.57 -3.65 5.60
CA SER A 507 -18.23 -4.52 4.48
C SER A 507 -19.09 -5.78 4.45
N CYS A 508 -19.37 -6.37 5.62
CA CYS A 508 -20.32 -7.49 5.71
C CYS A 508 -21.72 -7.10 5.17
N LEU A 509 -22.15 -5.86 5.41
CA LEU A 509 -23.47 -5.36 5.00
C LEU A 509 -23.49 -4.73 3.59
N GLU A 510 -22.39 -4.72 2.85
CA GLU A 510 -22.35 -4.24 1.45
C GLU A 510 -23.19 -5.15 0.53
N ASN A 511 -23.09 -6.47 0.73
CA ASN A 511 -23.90 -7.43 -0.01
C ASN A 511 -25.26 -7.66 0.68
N ARG A 512 -26.35 -7.26 0.01
CA ARG A 512 -27.72 -7.32 0.55
C ARG A 512 -28.24 -8.74 0.73
N ASP A 513 -27.73 -9.69 -0.04
CA ASP A 513 -28.21 -11.08 -0.08
C ASP A 513 -27.51 -11.98 0.95
N ARG A 514 -26.67 -11.41 1.83
CA ARG A 514 -25.90 -12.12 2.84
C ARG A 514 -26.16 -11.54 4.23
N TYR A 515 -25.86 -12.33 5.26
CA TYR A 515 -25.98 -11.96 6.68
C TYR A 515 -27.43 -11.71 7.14
N ALA A 516 -28.34 -12.64 6.85
CA ALA A 516 -29.78 -12.51 7.15
C ALA A 516 -30.06 -12.39 8.66
N MET A 517 -29.43 -13.20 9.50
CA MET A 517 -29.62 -13.19 10.95
C MET A 517 -29.09 -11.89 11.56
N SER A 518 -27.89 -11.48 11.17
CA SER A 518 -27.28 -10.22 11.60
C SER A 518 -28.12 -9.01 11.17
N ARG A 519 -28.68 -9.02 9.96
CA ARG A 519 -29.53 -7.93 9.45
C ARG A 519 -30.87 -7.84 10.19
N ALA A 520 -31.52 -8.97 10.48
CA ALA A 520 -32.75 -9.02 11.25
C ALA A 520 -32.56 -8.53 12.69
N TYR A 521 -31.41 -8.83 13.29
CA TYR A 521 -31.06 -8.30 14.61
C TYR A 521 -30.72 -6.80 14.57
N LEU A 522 -29.99 -6.33 13.54
CA LEU A 522 -29.73 -4.91 13.37
C LEU A 522 -31.00 -4.10 13.13
N SER A 523 -31.97 -4.64 12.37
CA SER A 523 -33.23 -3.96 12.14
C SER A 523 -34.00 -3.81 13.45
N THR A 524 -34.08 -4.84 14.29
CA THR A 524 -34.74 -4.74 15.62
C THR A 524 -34.04 -3.75 16.55
N VAL A 525 -32.71 -3.75 16.62
CA VAL A 525 -31.95 -2.83 17.47
C VAL A 525 -32.02 -1.37 16.98
N LEU A 526 -31.97 -1.14 15.67
CA LEU A 526 -31.97 0.20 15.09
C LEU A 526 -33.39 0.79 14.88
N HIS A 527 -34.44 -0.04 14.77
CA HIS A 527 -35.85 0.40 14.63
C HIS A 527 -36.57 0.72 15.94
N LEU A 528 -35.95 0.57 17.11
CA LEU A 528 -36.44 1.17 18.36
C LEU A 528 -36.56 2.72 18.28
N LYS A 529 -36.13 3.32 17.16
CA LYS A 529 -36.30 4.73 16.80
C LYS A 529 -37.73 5.18 16.42
N THR A 530 -38.67 4.30 16.11
CA THR A 530 -39.98 4.73 15.56
C THR A 530 -41.16 4.70 16.53
N CYS A 531 -41.04 4.14 17.74
CA CYS A 531 -42.18 3.99 18.66
C CYS A 531 -42.08 4.87 19.92
N GLY A 532 -41.54 6.09 19.79
CA GLY A 532 -41.26 6.99 20.91
C GLY A 532 -41.68 8.44 20.70
N SER A 533 -42.80 8.72 20.02
CA SER A 533 -43.34 10.09 19.94
C SER A 533 -44.85 10.21 19.68
N LEU A 534 -45.67 9.34 20.26
CA LEU A 534 -47.11 9.61 20.41
C LEU A 534 -47.39 10.01 21.86
N ARG A 535 -47.02 11.25 22.21
CA ARG A 535 -47.63 11.93 23.35
C ARG A 535 -49.08 12.26 22.96
N GLN A 536 -49.99 11.66 23.71
CA GLN A 536 -51.40 12.04 23.77
C GLN A 536 -51.53 13.57 23.84
N ARG A 537 -52.19 14.18 22.85
CA ARG A 537 -52.99 15.38 23.05
C ARG A 537 -54.42 14.99 22.71
N GLY A 538 -55.21 14.87 23.76
CA GLY A 538 -56.66 14.79 23.62
C GLY A 538 -57.16 16.08 22.97
N ASN A 539 -58.09 15.92 22.04
CA ASN A 539 -59.15 16.88 21.83
C ASN A 539 -60.42 16.08 21.59
N ALA A 540 -61.29 16.14 22.60
CA ALA A 540 -62.66 15.71 22.52
C ALA A 540 -63.42 16.65 21.58
N VAL A 541 -64.10 16.10 20.58
CA VAL A 541 -65.27 16.72 19.96
C VAL A 541 -66.26 15.60 19.68
N TRP A 542 -67.38 15.61 20.42
CA TRP A 542 -68.55 14.76 20.18
C TRP A 542 -69.35 15.30 18.98
N PRO A 543 -70.10 14.46 18.25
CA PRO A 543 -70.84 14.86 17.07
C PRO A 543 -72.23 15.42 17.45
N ALA A 544 -72.71 16.39 16.67
CA ALA A 544 -74.12 16.72 16.57
C ALA A 544 -74.41 17.24 15.15
N GLY A 545 -75.39 16.62 14.49
CA GLY A 545 -75.99 17.06 13.23
C GLY A 545 -75.60 16.23 12.04
#